data_AF-S0GIL3-F1
#
_entry.id   AF-S0GIL3-F1
#
_cell.length_a   1.000
_cell.length_b   1.000
_cell.length_c   1.000
_cell.angle_alpha   90.00
_cell.angle_beta   90.00
_cell.angle_gamma   90.00
#
_symmetry.space_group_name_H-M   'P 1'
#
loop_
_entity.id
_entity.type
_entity.pdbx_description
1 polymer ?
#
loop_
_entity_poly.entity_id
_entity_poly.type
_entity_poly.pdbx_seq_one_letter_code
_entity_poly.pdbx_strand_id
1 'polypeptide(L)'
;MKLCCINIFVIVVGSFLLSACRENISVNVPELSDGDPTTCYTGTRKLNRIVFDPQYSIPIQSYKIYSSGESPVHDPASWVLKGSYDGKNWVVVDERNDQRFCSRYQEILCPITNPSNYKQYMLEAETAGSDTLVIGDVLFSEKNLVTDWEDFRYPAVDFEVLAPETKGAAIYADLVQDPDTYLKYHARKVAEILFYTAKDTMNDVQTIHYTLKDYDGVSAKSGNPPAIYIEYSTRHIEKSANESLYKLDFETRGVLYHELVHAYQFEPKGIGSYSTNKEFWACIEGMADAVRAESGFFDMSTRKPGGNWMDGYRTTGFFIQWLKTKDPDAIRKFHLTVRDLDVWSFDKAIKCIFGEESGIESMWNEYQAFLTKE
;
A
#
# COMPACT_ATOMS: atom_id res chain seq x y z
N MET A 1 25.42 92.63 -10.84
CA MET A 1 26.05 91.31 -10.99
C MET A 1 25.45 90.38 -9.94
N LYS A 2 24.54 89.48 -10.34
CA LYS A 2 23.92 88.48 -9.45
C LYS A 2 24.85 87.28 -9.32
N LEU A 3 25.29 86.96 -8.10
CA LEU A 3 25.92 85.68 -7.78
C LEU A 3 24.83 84.64 -7.50
N CYS A 4 24.95 83.49 -8.15
CA CYS A 4 24.05 82.34 -8.03
C CYS A 4 24.61 81.40 -6.95
N CYS A 5 23.84 81.13 -5.89
CA CYS A 5 24.15 80.09 -4.91
C CYS A 5 23.66 78.72 -5.43
N ILE A 6 24.56 77.75 -5.51
CA ILE A 6 24.27 76.35 -5.82
C ILE A 6 24.04 75.61 -4.49
N ASN A 7 22.84 75.05 -4.29
CA ASN A 7 22.57 74.11 -3.20
C ASN A 7 22.91 72.68 -3.68
N ILE A 8 23.85 72.04 -2.99
CA ILE A 8 24.17 70.62 -3.19
C ILE A 8 23.19 69.80 -2.34
N PHE A 9 22.33 69.01 -3.00
CA PHE A 9 21.54 67.97 -2.34
C PHE A 9 22.39 66.69 -2.27
N VAL A 10 22.76 66.27 -1.06
CA VAL A 10 23.34 64.95 -0.82
C VAL A 10 22.18 63.95 -0.73
N ILE A 11 22.02 63.11 -1.74
CA ILE A 11 21.10 61.96 -1.70
C ILE A 11 21.81 60.83 -0.97
N VAL A 12 21.38 60.54 0.25
CA VAL A 12 21.77 59.32 0.96
C VAL A 12 20.99 58.16 0.35
N VAL A 13 21.64 57.37 -0.49
CA VAL A 13 21.07 56.11 -1.00
C VAL A 13 21.13 55.10 0.13
N GLY A 14 20.01 54.92 0.82
CA GLY A 14 19.85 53.83 1.79
C GLY A 14 19.84 52.50 1.06
N SER A 15 20.87 51.69 1.28
CA SER A 15 20.93 50.31 0.82
C SER A 15 19.81 49.50 1.48
N PHE A 16 18.70 49.31 0.78
CA PHE A 16 17.73 48.27 1.09
C PHE A 16 18.39 46.91 0.78
N LEU A 17 18.94 46.28 1.82
CA LEU A 17 19.22 44.85 1.79
C LEU A 17 17.87 44.13 1.70
N LEU A 18 17.45 43.78 0.49
CA LEU A 18 16.47 42.72 0.27
C LEU A 18 17.08 41.45 0.86
N SER A 19 16.68 41.11 2.08
CA SER A 19 16.85 39.76 2.60
C SER A 19 16.02 38.86 1.70
N ALA A 20 16.65 38.26 0.68
CA ALA A 20 16.04 37.19 -0.05
C ALA A 20 15.69 36.13 0.99
N CYS A 21 14.39 35.91 1.25
CA CYS A 21 13.94 34.72 1.94
C CYS A 21 14.52 33.56 1.15
N ARG A 22 15.57 32.94 1.69
CA ARG A 22 16.14 31.72 1.13
C ARG A 22 14.99 30.72 1.22
N GLU A 23 14.36 30.42 0.09
CA GLU A 23 13.38 29.33 0.05
C GLU A 23 14.14 28.08 0.51
N ASN A 24 13.69 27.48 1.62
CA ASN A 24 14.28 26.24 2.11
C ASN A 24 13.89 25.14 1.13
N ILE A 25 14.85 24.72 0.31
CA ILE A 25 14.72 23.58 -0.59
C ILE A 25 15.44 22.40 0.07
N SER A 26 14.70 21.33 0.32
CA SER A 26 15.26 20.04 0.72
C SER A 26 15.64 19.25 -0.54
N VAL A 27 16.76 18.53 -0.51
CA VAL A 27 17.25 17.77 -1.67
C VAL A 27 17.59 16.35 -1.22
N ASN A 28 17.08 15.34 -1.92
CA ASN A 28 17.32 13.92 -1.68
C ASN A 28 17.17 13.55 -0.20
N VAL A 29 16.02 13.90 0.38
CA VAL A 29 15.66 13.56 1.75
C VAL A 29 15.61 12.03 1.87
N PRO A 30 16.48 11.38 2.66
CA PRO A 30 16.56 9.93 2.72
C PRO A 30 15.25 9.26 3.12
N GLU A 31 14.55 9.84 4.08
CA GLU A 31 13.27 9.35 4.61
C GLU A 31 12.15 9.33 3.55
N LEU A 32 12.32 10.01 2.42
CA LEU A 32 11.35 10.00 1.31
C LEU A 32 11.71 9.02 0.20
N SER A 33 12.56 8.03 0.49
CA SER A 33 12.98 7.02 -0.47
C SER A 33 13.56 5.74 0.15
N ASP A 34 13.44 5.55 1.47
CA ASP A 34 14.00 4.41 2.18
C ASP A 34 13.05 3.19 2.25
N GLY A 35 11.76 3.39 1.94
CA GLY A 35 10.73 2.36 2.06
C GLY A 35 10.45 1.94 3.50
N ASP A 36 10.90 2.72 4.50
CA ASP A 36 10.64 2.46 5.92
C ASP A 36 9.44 3.30 6.39
N PRO A 37 8.26 2.69 6.60
CA PRO A 37 7.07 3.42 7.02
C PRO A 37 7.17 4.05 8.43
N THR A 38 8.25 3.80 9.17
CA THR A 38 8.50 4.39 10.48
C THR A 38 9.35 5.67 10.44
N THR A 39 9.98 5.98 9.30
CA THR A 39 10.66 7.27 9.08
C THR A 39 9.71 8.27 8.42
N CYS A 40 10.05 9.57 8.48
CA CYS A 40 9.29 10.59 7.78
C CYS A 40 10.10 11.88 7.59
N TYR A 41 9.75 12.62 6.55
CA TYR A 41 10.18 14.00 6.38
C TYR A 41 9.30 14.94 7.20
N THR A 42 9.91 15.83 7.99
CA THR A 42 9.22 16.95 8.64
C THR A 42 9.64 18.26 7.98
N GLY A 43 8.68 18.92 7.34
CA GLY A 43 8.85 20.22 6.70
C GLY A 43 8.51 21.39 7.62
N THR A 44 7.89 22.41 7.03
CA THR A 44 7.48 23.66 7.68
C THR A 44 5.99 23.88 7.53
N ARG A 45 5.48 24.94 8.17
CA ARG A 45 4.09 25.41 8.09
C ARG A 45 3.72 26.14 6.80
N LYS A 46 4.67 26.29 5.88
CA LYS A 46 4.52 26.95 4.58
C LYS A 46 4.74 25.93 3.48
N LEU A 47 4.63 26.36 2.22
CA LEU A 47 5.01 25.56 1.07
C LEU A 47 6.43 24.96 1.24
N ASN A 48 6.52 23.64 1.14
CA ASN A 48 7.77 22.90 1.21
C ASN A 48 8.19 22.48 -0.19
N ARG A 49 9.46 22.67 -0.54
CA ARG A 49 10.03 22.29 -1.83
C ARG A 49 11.06 21.18 -1.62
N ILE A 50 10.82 20.02 -2.22
CA ILE A 50 11.65 18.82 -2.06
C ILE A 50 12.11 18.38 -3.44
N VAL A 51 13.42 18.29 -3.67
CA VAL A 51 14.03 17.86 -4.94
C VAL A 51 14.49 16.40 -4.83
N PHE A 52 14.16 15.61 -5.85
CA PHE A 52 14.60 14.25 -6.06
C PHE A 52 15.52 14.20 -7.29
N ASP A 53 16.80 13.90 -7.08
CA ASP A 53 17.88 13.93 -8.08
C ASP A 53 18.65 12.58 -8.24
N PRO A 54 17.98 11.43 -8.43
CA PRO A 54 18.66 10.20 -8.81
C PRO A 54 19.02 10.13 -10.31
N GLN A 55 18.83 11.21 -11.09
CA GLN A 55 19.12 11.29 -12.53
C GLN A 55 18.40 10.21 -13.37
N TYR A 56 17.06 10.23 -13.37
CA TYR A 56 16.24 9.26 -14.10
C TYR A 56 16.55 9.24 -15.61
N SER A 57 16.65 8.04 -16.17
CA SER A 57 16.92 7.80 -17.60
C SER A 57 15.67 7.39 -18.40
N ILE A 58 14.62 6.98 -17.70
CA ILE A 58 13.32 6.56 -18.24
C ILE A 58 12.25 7.51 -17.69
N PRO A 59 11.23 7.90 -18.49
CA PRO A 59 10.13 8.72 -18.00
C PRO A 59 9.41 8.08 -16.83
N ILE A 60 9.18 8.86 -15.78
CA ILE A 60 8.30 8.47 -14.68
C ILE A 60 6.86 8.69 -15.14
N GLN A 61 6.00 7.70 -14.87
CA GLN A 61 4.61 7.66 -15.34
C GLN A 61 3.62 7.80 -14.20
N SER A 62 3.99 7.39 -12.98
CA SER A 62 3.19 7.58 -11.77
C SER A 62 4.09 7.71 -10.55
N TYR A 63 3.51 8.20 -9.45
CA TYR A 63 4.18 8.29 -8.16
C TYR A 63 3.20 7.99 -7.03
N LYS A 64 3.73 7.60 -5.89
CA LYS A 64 3.00 7.44 -4.65
C LYS A 64 3.51 8.44 -3.63
N ILE A 65 2.61 9.03 -2.86
CA ILE A 65 2.93 9.80 -1.66
C ILE A 65 2.30 9.11 -0.47
N TYR A 66 3.04 8.99 0.63
CA TYR A 66 2.56 8.32 1.85
C TYR A 66 2.32 9.31 2.97
N SER A 67 1.23 9.12 3.70
CA SER A 67 1.09 9.73 5.02
C SER A 67 2.05 9.09 6.02
N SER A 68 2.44 9.80 7.07
CA SER A 68 3.17 9.22 8.20
C SER A 68 2.21 8.62 9.25
N GLY A 69 2.77 8.30 10.42
CA GLY A 69 1.99 7.96 11.63
C GLY A 69 1.50 9.17 12.43
N GLU A 70 1.84 10.39 12.02
CA GLU A 70 1.43 11.62 12.70
C GLU A 70 -0.05 11.94 12.46
N SER A 71 -0.57 12.91 13.20
CA SER A 71 -1.96 13.38 13.07
C SER A 71 -2.28 13.84 11.64
N PRO A 72 -3.49 13.56 11.10
CA PRO A 72 -3.88 13.95 9.73
C PRO A 72 -3.75 15.44 9.40
N VAL A 73 -3.68 16.32 10.41
CA VAL A 73 -3.44 17.77 10.19
C VAL A 73 -2.05 18.06 9.58
N HIS A 74 -1.12 17.12 9.69
CA HIS A 74 0.24 17.21 9.15
C HIS A 74 0.36 16.64 7.73
N ASP A 75 -0.67 15.98 7.22
CA ASP A 75 -0.61 15.32 5.91
C ASP A 75 -0.51 16.32 4.75
N PRO A 76 0.18 15.96 3.65
CA PRO A 76 0.06 16.71 2.40
C PRO A 76 -1.39 16.65 1.90
N ALA A 77 -2.00 17.82 1.71
CA ALA A 77 -3.36 17.94 1.18
C ALA A 77 -3.40 18.51 -0.24
N SER A 78 -2.38 19.29 -0.59
CA SER A 78 -2.18 19.80 -1.95
C SER A 78 -0.71 19.75 -2.31
N TRP A 79 -0.42 19.39 -3.56
CA TRP A 79 0.94 19.39 -4.06
C TRP A 79 1.03 19.54 -5.58
N VAL A 80 2.16 20.08 -6.02
CA VAL A 80 2.56 20.20 -7.41
C VAL A 80 3.82 19.40 -7.63
N LEU A 81 3.78 18.45 -8.56
CA LEU A 81 4.97 17.76 -9.03
C LEU A 81 5.53 18.47 -10.26
N LYS A 82 6.82 18.76 -10.23
CA LYS A 82 7.55 19.40 -11.34
C LYS A 82 8.67 18.50 -11.83
N GLY A 83 8.89 18.47 -13.14
CA GLY A 83 10.01 17.79 -13.78
C GLY A 83 11.06 18.77 -14.28
N SER A 84 12.33 18.38 -14.26
CA SER A 84 13.44 19.14 -14.84
C SER A 84 14.42 18.27 -15.63
N TYR A 85 14.97 18.84 -16.70
CA TYR A 85 16.05 18.23 -17.50
C TYR A 85 17.45 18.64 -17.03
N ASP A 86 17.55 19.80 -16.36
CA ASP A 86 18.82 20.47 -16.06
C ASP A 86 18.96 20.90 -14.59
N GLY A 87 17.95 20.63 -13.75
CA GLY A 87 17.86 21.02 -12.35
C GLY A 87 17.64 22.52 -12.11
N LYS A 88 17.40 23.30 -13.17
CA LYS A 88 17.24 24.76 -13.11
C LYS A 88 15.86 25.20 -13.60
N ASN A 89 15.44 24.64 -14.73
CA ASN A 89 14.15 24.91 -15.33
C ASN A 89 13.17 23.80 -14.94
N TRP A 90 12.10 24.18 -14.25
CA TRP A 90 11.11 23.27 -13.70
C TRP A 90 9.77 23.46 -14.42
N VAL A 91 9.17 22.36 -14.87
CA VAL A 91 7.87 22.33 -15.56
C VAL A 91 6.89 21.55 -14.71
N VAL A 92 5.68 22.07 -14.51
CA VAL A 92 4.60 21.33 -13.83
C VAL A 92 4.21 20.12 -14.67
N VAL A 93 4.29 18.94 -14.06
CA VAL A 93 3.91 17.67 -14.70
C VAL A 93 2.64 17.08 -14.11
N ASP A 94 2.32 17.41 -12.85
CA ASP A 94 1.12 16.98 -12.16
C ASP A 94 0.75 17.98 -11.05
N GLU A 95 -0.54 18.10 -10.75
CA GLU A 95 -1.06 18.94 -9.67
C GLU A 95 -2.22 18.22 -8.99
N ARG A 96 -2.21 18.21 -7.65
CA ARG A 96 -3.22 17.58 -6.80
C ARG A 96 -3.66 18.55 -5.73
N ASN A 97 -4.96 18.64 -5.51
CA ASN A 97 -5.58 19.50 -4.52
C ASN A 97 -6.63 18.70 -3.72
N ASP A 98 -6.93 19.13 -2.50
CA ASP A 98 -7.98 18.56 -1.64
C ASP A 98 -7.82 17.05 -1.38
N GLN A 99 -6.59 16.57 -1.34
CA GLN A 99 -6.25 15.17 -1.11
C GLN A 99 -6.39 14.81 0.37
N ARG A 100 -6.83 13.57 0.64
CA ARG A 100 -6.99 13.03 1.99
C ARG A 100 -6.58 11.57 2.01
N PHE A 101 -5.85 11.18 3.05
CA PHE A 101 -5.53 9.79 3.32
C PHE A 101 -6.66 9.14 4.12
N CYS A 102 -7.05 7.92 3.75
CA CYS A 102 -8.12 7.20 4.44
C CYS A 102 -7.65 6.55 5.76
N SER A 103 -6.34 6.41 5.96
CA SER A 103 -5.72 5.88 7.17
C SER A 103 -4.30 6.42 7.34
N ARG A 104 -3.61 6.03 8.42
CA ARG A 104 -2.16 6.24 8.59
C ARG A 104 -1.33 5.27 7.75
N TYR A 105 -0.09 5.67 7.48
CA TYR A 105 0.88 4.92 6.66
C TYR A 105 0.35 4.56 5.25
N GLN A 106 -0.62 5.33 4.74
CA GLN A 106 -1.34 5.04 3.51
C GLN A 106 -0.71 5.74 2.32
N GLU A 107 -0.67 5.07 1.16
CA GLU A 107 -0.31 5.70 -0.12
C GLU A 107 -1.51 6.36 -0.80
N ILE A 108 -1.23 7.45 -1.51
CA ILE A 108 -2.06 7.94 -2.62
C ILE A 108 -1.24 7.75 -3.90
N LEU A 109 -1.76 6.93 -4.83
CA LEU A 109 -1.17 6.68 -6.13
C LEU A 109 -1.66 7.71 -7.15
N CYS A 110 -0.73 8.43 -7.77
CA CYS A 110 -1.00 9.48 -8.75
C CYS A 110 -0.37 9.14 -10.11
N PRO A 111 -1.15 8.93 -11.18
CA PRO A 111 -0.62 8.95 -12.54
C PRO A 111 -0.18 10.37 -12.90
N ILE A 112 1.02 10.55 -13.45
CA ILE A 112 1.51 11.87 -13.85
C ILE A 112 0.70 12.35 -15.05
N THR A 113 0.16 13.57 -14.98
CA THR A 113 -0.68 14.13 -16.05
C THR A 113 0.10 14.37 -17.36
N ASN A 114 1.31 14.94 -17.26
CA ASN A 114 2.16 15.25 -18.42
C ASN A 114 3.57 14.62 -18.27
N PRO A 115 3.69 13.28 -18.37
CA PRO A 115 4.97 12.61 -18.20
C PRO A 115 5.91 12.91 -19.37
N SER A 116 7.21 13.07 -19.07
CA SER A 116 8.27 13.25 -20.07
C SER A 116 9.60 12.72 -19.51
N ASN A 117 10.66 12.75 -20.32
CA ASN A 117 12.02 12.26 -19.98
C ASN A 117 12.80 13.18 -19.02
N TYR A 118 12.13 13.74 -18.01
CA TYR A 118 12.76 14.55 -16.97
C TYR A 118 13.72 13.70 -16.14
N LYS A 119 14.86 14.30 -15.78
CA LYS A 119 15.94 13.64 -15.01
C LYS A 119 15.78 13.81 -13.50
N GLN A 120 15.06 14.84 -13.09
CA GLN A 120 14.86 15.22 -11.71
C GLN A 120 13.41 15.65 -11.51
N TYR A 121 12.92 15.49 -10.29
CA TYR A 121 11.59 15.91 -9.91
C TYR A 121 11.63 16.81 -8.67
N MET A 122 10.70 17.75 -8.57
CA MET A 122 10.50 18.59 -7.40
C MET A 122 9.05 18.46 -6.96
N LEU A 123 8.83 18.12 -5.70
CA LEU A 123 7.53 18.16 -5.05
C LEU A 123 7.41 19.48 -4.30
N GLU A 124 6.37 20.25 -4.61
CA GLU A 124 5.95 21.41 -3.83
C GLU A 124 4.68 21.00 -3.08
N ALA A 125 4.75 20.86 -1.76
CA ALA A 125 3.65 20.32 -0.96
C ALA A 125 3.32 21.17 0.26
N GLU A 126 2.05 21.17 0.63
CA GLU A 126 1.51 21.84 1.81
C GLU A 126 0.36 21.06 2.44
N THR A 127 0.08 21.35 3.71
CA THR A 127 -1.04 20.77 4.46
C THR A 127 -2.32 21.56 4.17
N ALA A 128 -3.50 21.02 4.52
CA ALA A 128 -4.77 21.74 4.33
C ALA A 128 -4.88 22.99 5.24
N GLY A 129 -4.21 22.94 6.40
CA GLY A 129 -4.02 24.09 7.28
C GLY A 129 -2.65 24.72 7.08
N SER A 130 -2.31 25.78 7.82
CA SER A 130 -0.92 26.23 7.88
C SER A 130 -0.15 25.49 8.99
N ASP A 131 -0.26 24.16 9.01
CA ASP A 131 0.43 23.29 9.97
C ASP A 131 1.72 22.70 9.35
N THR A 132 2.58 22.16 10.20
CA THR A 132 3.82 21.52 9.81
C THR A 132 3.52 20.33 8.92
N LEU A 133 4.10 20.31 7.72
CA LEU A 133 4.00 19.18 6.79
C LEU A 133 4.82 17.99 7.28
N VAL A 134 4.23 16.81 7.27
CA VAL A 134 4.92 15.53 7.46
C VAL A 134 4.56 14.59 6.33
N ILE A 135 5.56 14.01 5.67
CA ILE A 135 5.38 13.04 4.58
C ILE A 135 6.10 11.75 4.98
N GLY A 136 5.44 10.61 4.85
CA GLY A 136 6.03 9.30 5.10
C GLY A 136 7.07 8.94 4.06
N ASP A 137 6.68 8.92 2.78
CA ASP A 137 7.55 8.50 1.68
C ASP A 137 7.04 9.07 0.32
N VAL A 138 7.90 9.12 -0.70
CA VAL A 138 7.55 9.46 -2.09
C VAL A 138 8.23 8.47 -3.06
N LEU A 139 7.45 7.59 -3.67
CA LEU A 139 7.96 6.55 -4.56
C LEU A 139 7.56 6.80 -6.01
N PHE A 140 8.55 6.94 -6.89
CA PHE A 140 8.34 7.10 -8.33
C PHE A 140 8.29 5.77 -9.07
N SER A 141 7.47 5.69 -10.12
CA SER A 141 7.35 4.50 -10.97
C SER A 141 7.41 4.84 -12.46
N GLU A 142 8.20 4.07 -13.19
CA GLU A 142 8.28 4.11 -14.66
C GLU A 142 7.01 3.55 -15.35
N LYS A 143 6.06 3.02 -14.58
CA LYS A 143 4.78 2.48 -15.08
C LYS A 143 3.62 3.36 -14.62
N ASN A 144 2.58 3.45 -15.45
CA ASN A 144 1.29 3.99 -15.02
C ASN A 144 0.51 2.88 -14.31
N LEU A 145 0.59 2.85 -12.98
CA LEU A 145 0.01 1.80 -12.14
C LEU A 145 -1.53 1.85 -12.03
N VAL A 146 -2.20 2.77 -12.73
CA VAL A 146 -3.68 2.88 -12.72
C VAL A 146 -4.33 2.15 -13.91
N THR A 147 -3.64 2.11 -15.06
CA THR A 147 -4.23 1.73 -16.36
C THR A 147 -4.94 0.37 -16.39
N ASP A 148 -4.37 -0.67 -15.79
CA ASP A 148 -4.97 -2.02 -15.81
C ASP A 148 -6.18 -2.20 -14.88
N TRP A 149 -6.51 -1.17 -14.09
CA TRP A 149 -7.45 -1.23 -12.97
C TRP A 149 -8.51 -0.11 -12.98
N GLU A 150 -8.60 0.65 -14.06
CA GLU A 150 -9.60 1.74 -14.22
C GLU A 150 -11.04 1.21 -14.15
N ASP A 151 -11.27 0.00 -14.68
CA ASP A 151 -12.58 -0.65 -14.72
C ASP A 151 -12.90 -1.48 -13.45
N PHE A 152 -12.06 -1.41 -12.41
CA PHE A 152 -12.27 -2.19 -11.19
C PHE A 152 -13.59 -1.78 -10.51
N ARG A 153 -14.46 -2.75 -10.27
CA ARG A 153 -15.75 -2.52 -9.60
C ARG A 153 -15.54 -2.57 -8.10
N TYR A 154 -15.51 -1.40 -7.47
CA TYR A 154 -15.42 -1.30 -6.02
C TYR A 154 -16.72 -1.75 -5.36
N PRO A 155 -16.64 -2.55 -4.28
CA PRO A 155 -17.82 -2.89 -3.49
C PRO A 155 -18.36 -1.66 -2.76
N ALA A 156 -19.66 -1.64 -2.50
CA ALA A 156 -20.23 -0.80 -1.46
C ALA A 156 -19.70 -1.25 -0.09
N VAL A 157 -19.41 -0.30 0.78
CA VAL A 157 -18.97 -0.59 2.15
C VAL A 157 -20.07 -0.17 3.10
N ASP A 158 -20.51 -1.11 3.92
CA ASP A 158 -21.40 -0.89 5.06
C ASP A 158 -20.56 -1.06 6.33
N PHE A 159 -20.14 0.07 6.90
CA PHE A 159 -19.28 0.09 8.08
C PHE A 159 -20.08 0.38 9.34
N GLU A 160 -20.00 -0.53 10.32
CA GLU A 160 -20.67 -0.38 11.61
C GLU A 160 -19.72 -0.62 12.78
N VAL A 161 -19.76 0.25 13.78
CA VAL A 161 -19.05 0.05 15.05
C VAL A 161 -20.06 -0.46 16.08
N LEU A 162 -20.08 -1.78 16.29
CA LEU A 162 -21.00 -2.43 17.22
C LEU A 162 -20.61 -2.27 18.69
N ALA A 163 -19.32 -1.97 18.96
CA ALA A 163 -18.79 -1.77 20.30
C ALA A 163 -18.04 -0.42 20.43
N PRO A 164 -18.72 0.73 20.22
CA PRO A 164 -18.11 2.05 20.14
C PRO A 164 -17.49 2.52 21.46
N GLU A 165 -17.89 1.92 22.59
CA GLU A 165 -17.38 2.21 23.93
C GLU A 165 -16.00 1.59 24.22
N THR A 166 -15.55 0.66 23.38
CA THR A 166 -14.27 -0.02 23.58
C THR A 166 -13.09 0.89 23.23
N LYS A 167 -11.96 0.68 23.91
CA LYS A 167 -10.73 1.40 23.59
C LYS A 167 -10.24 1.04 22.18
N GLY A 168 -10.52 -0.19 21.74
CA GLY A 168 -10.18 -0.68 20.40
C GLY A 168 -10.90 0.07 19.30
N ALA A 169 -12.19 0.35 19.48
CA ALA A 169 -12.95 1.16 18.51
C ALA A 169 -12.37 2.58 18.39
N ALA A 170 -12.02 3.22 19.51
CA ALA A 170 -11.38 4.54 19.50
C ALA A 170 -10.01 4.52 18.79
N ILE A 171 -9.15 3.55 19.12
CA ILE A 171 -7.84 3.37 18.48
C ILE A 171 -7.98 3.12 16.97
N TYR A 172 -8.97 2.32 16.56
CA TYR A 172 -9.21 2.06 15.14
C TYR A 172 -9.56 3.35 14.39
N ALA A 173 -10.36 4.24 14.98
CA ALA A 173 -10.71 5.53 14.36
C ALA A 173 -9.49 6.47 14.21
N ASP A 174 -8.54 6.40 15.15
CA ASP A 174 -7.26 7.13 15.04
C ASP A 174 -6.35 6.56 13.94
N LEU A 175 -6.48 5.28 13.62
CA LEU A 175 -5.75 4.64 12.52
C LEU A 175 -6.44 4.84 11.16
N VAL A 176 -7.76 4.63 11.09
CA VAL A 176 -8.57 4.60 9.86
C VAL A 176 -9.61 5.72 9.92
N GLN A 177 -9.32 6.82 9.22
CA GLN A 177 -10.12 8.04 9.20
C GLN A 177 -11.32 7.94 8.23
N ASP A 178 -11.20 7.15 7.17
CA ASP A 178 -12.26 6.92 6.18
C ASP A 178 -12.36 5.41 5.86
N PRO A 179 -13.17 4.67 6.62
CA PRO A 179 -13.34 3.23 6.43
C PRO A 179 -13.87 2.84 5.03
N ASP A 180 -14.75 3.63 4.41
CA ASP A 180 -15.27 3.32 3.08
C ASP A 180 -14.14 3.32 2.04
N THR A 181 -13.36 4.39 2.01
CA THR A 181 -12.20 4.48 1.11
C THR A 181 -11.12 3.45 1.47
N TYR A 182 -10.88 3.19 2.76
CA TYR A 182 -9.91 2.21 3.24
C TYR A 182 -10.23 0.79 2.76
N LEU A 183 -11.49 0.35 2.90
CA LEU A 183 -11.91 -0.98 2.47
C LEU A 183 -11.86 -1.11 0.94
N LYS A 184 -12.35 -0.11 0.21
CA LYS A 184 -12.32 -0.09 -1.27
C LYS A 184 -10.89 -0.14 -1.82
N TYR A 185 -9.99 0.64 -1.23
CA TYR A 185 -8.58 0.66 -1.59
C TYR A 185 -7.95 -0.73 -1.40
N HIS A 186 -8.14 -1.34 -0.23
CA HIS A 186 -7.54 -2.65 0.07
C HIS A 186 -8.19 -3.80 -0.72
N ALA A 187 -9.48 -3.71 -1.05
CA ALA A 187 -10.15 -4.65 -1.94
C ALA A 187 -9.47 -4.69 -3.32
N ARG A 188 -9.17 -3.51 -3.89
CA ARG A 188 -8.41 -3.43 -5.13
C ARG A 188 -6.98 -3.97 -4.97
N LYS A 189 -6.28 -3.68 -3.87
CA LYS A 189 -4.92 -4.20 -3.65
C LYS A 189 -4.84 -5.72 -3.58
N VAL A 190 -5.82 -6.36 -2.95
CA VAL A 190 -5.93 -7.83 -2.96
C VAL A 190 -6.19 -8.34 -4.38
N ALA A 191 -7.10 -7.69 -5.12
CA ALA A 191 -7.34 -8.05 -6.51
C ALA A 191 -6.08 -7.90 -7.39
N GLU A 192 -5.30 -6.83 -7.20
CA GLU A 192 -4.02 -6.60 -7.88
C GLU A 192 -3.03 -7.76 -7.69
N ILE A 193 -3.12 -8.51 -6.59
CA ILE A 193 -2.25 -9.66 -6.31
C ILE A 193 -2.82 -10.96 -6.89
N LEU A 194 -4.15 -11.12 -6.87
CA LEU A 194 -4.82 -12.35 -7.31
C LEU A 194 -5.07 -12.42 -8.83
N PHE A 195 -5.16 -11.27 -9.49
CA PHE A 195 -5.51 -11.15 -10.91
C PHE A 195 -4.50 -10.27 -11.66
N TYR A 196 -4.55 -10.31 -12.99
CA TYR A 196 -3.71 -9.48 -13.85
C TYR A 196 -4.33 -8.11 -14.11
N THR A 197 -5.64 -8.05 -14.35
CA THR A 197 -6.34 -6.80 -14.66
C THR A 197 -7.77 -6.81 -14.13
N ALA A 198 -8.42 -5.64 -14.10
CA ALA A 198 -9.85 -5.52 -13.76
C ALA A 198 -10.81 -6.24 -14.73
N LYS A 199 -10.32 -6.71 -15.89
CA LYS A 199 -11.12 -7.43 -16.90
C LYS A 199 -11.13 -8.94 -16.67
N ASP A 200 -10.28 -9.45 -15.79
CA ASP A 200 -10.28 -10.86 -15.45
C ASP A 200 -11.63 -11.23 -14.80
N THR A 201 -12.08 -12.46 -15.03
CA THR A 201 -13.24 -12.98 -14.31
C THR A 201 -12.92 -12.99 -12.81
N MET A 202 -13.70 -12.27 -12.00
CA MET A 202 -13.58 -12.24 -10.54
C MET A 202 -14.92 -12.66 -9.92
N ASN A 203 -14.87 -13.04 -8.64
CA ASN A 203 -16.09 -13.11 -7.83
C ASN A 203 -16.76 -11.72 -7.79
N ASP A 204 -18.07 -11.66 -8.01
CA ASP A 204 -18.83 -10.40 -8.05
C ASP A 204 -19.12 -9.88 -6.63
N VAL A 205 -18.10 -9.38 -5.93
CA VAL A 205 -18.22 -8.79 -4.60
C VAL A 205 -18.83 -7.39 -4.71
N GLN A 206 -20.11 -7.26 -4.41
CA GLN A 206 -20.84 -5.99 -4.51
C GLN A 206 -20.91 -5.23 -3.18
N THR A 207 -20.91 -5.93 -2.04
CA THR A 207 -21.03 -5.30 -0.72
C THR A 207 -20.13 -5.97 0.30
N ILE A 208 -19.42 -5.15 1.07
CA ILE A 208 -18.65 -5.56 2.24
C ILE A 208 -19.31 -4.93 3.47
N HIS A 209 -19.92 -5.76 4.30
CA HIS A 209 -20.32 -5.37 5.66
C HIS A 209 -19.11 -5.53 6.58
N TYR A 210 -18.54 -4.43 7.04
CA TYR A 210 -17.36 -4.43 7.90
C TYR A 210 -17.75 -3.93 9.29
N THR A 211 -17.61 -4.77 10.31
CA THR A 211 -18.07 -4.44 11.66
C THR A 211 -16.96 -4.51 12.70
N LEU A 212 -16.83 -3.49 13.55
CA LEU A 212 -16.00 -3.56 14.75
C LEU A 212 -16.82 -4.12 15.91
N LYS A 213 -16.40 -5.23 16.50
CA LYS A 213 -17.17 -5.99 17.49
C LYS A 213 -16.31 -6.37 18.69
N ASP A 214 -16.88 -6.32 19.90
CA ASP A 214 -16.19 -6.80 21.11
C ASP A 214 -16.30 -8.32 21.25
N TYR A 215 -15.21 -9.04 21.00
CA TYR A 215 -15.13 -10.48 21.23
C TYR A 215 -13.69 -10.97 21.36
N ASP A 216 -13.52 -12.16 21.94
CA ASP A 216 -12.21 -12.84 22.01
C ASP A 216 -11.94 -13.59 20.70
N GLY A 217 -10.98 -13.07 19.92
CA GLY A 217 -10.68 -13.50 18.57
C GLY A 217 -9.95 -12.40 17.79
N VAL A 218 -9.64 -12.65 16.52
CA VAL A 218 -8.93 -11.69 15.64
C VAL A 218 -9.92 -11.02 14.69
N SER A 219 -10.41 -11.82 13.76
CA SER A 219 -11.32 -11.43 12.69
C SER A 219 -12.04 -12.67 12.19
N ALA A 220 -13.16 -12.49 11.51
CA ALA A 220 -13.82 -13.56 10.79
C ALA A 220 -14.55 -13.03 9.55
N LYS A 221 -14.41 -13.74 8.43
CA LYS A 221 -15.26 -13.56 7.25
C LYS A 221 -16.41 -14.56 7.23
N SER A 222 -17.60 -14.08 6.84
CA SER A 222 -18.75 -14.92 6.51
C SER A 222 -19.50 -14.37 5.28
N GLY A 223 -20.54 -15.08 4.85
CA GLY A 223 -21.25 -14.78 3.60
C GLY A 223 -20.44 -15.15 2.35
N ASN A 224 -21.10 -14.96 1.21
CA ASN A 224 -20.55 -15.24 -0.12
C ASN A 224 -20.94 -14.10 -1.06
N PRO A 225 -20.14 -13.82 -2.10
CA PRO A 225 -20.50 -12.89 -3.16
C PRO A 225 -21.97 -13.09 -3.61
N PRO A 226 -22.78 -12.02 -3.71
CA PRO A 226 -22.33 -10.63 -3.80
C PRO A 226 -22.11 -9.89 -2.48
N ALA A 227 -22.48 -10.45 -1.32
CA ALA A 227 -22.38 -9.79 -0.02
C ALA A 227 -21.51 -10.59 0.96
N ILE A 228 -20.43 -9.98 1.42
CA ILE A 228 -19.54 -10.56 2.43
C ILE A 228 -19.64 -9.79 3.74
N TYR A 229 -19.36 -10.46 4.84
CA TYR A 229 -19.33 -9.88 6.18
C TYR A 229 -17.95 -10.13 6.78
N ILE A 230 -17.31 -9.07 7.25
CA ILE A 230 -16.02 -9.15 7.93
C ILE A 230 -16.20 -8.53 9.31
N GLU A 231 -16.03 -9.33 10.35
CA GLU A 231 -16.01 -8.88 11.74
C GLU A 231 -14.56 -8.68 12.18
N TYR A 232 -14.20 -7.52 12.75
CA TYR A 232 -12.88 -7.28 13.33
C TYR A 232 -12.98 -7.01 14.83
N SER A 233 -12.18 -7.74 15.62
CA SER A 233 -12.24 -7.68 17.08
C SER A 233 -11.64 -6.39 17.62
N THR A 234 -12.42 -5.64 18.40
CA THR A 234 -11.91 -4.47 19.13
C THR A 234 -10.89 -4.88 20.20
N ARG A 235 -11.00 -6.08 20.80
CA ARG A 235 -9.99 -6.61 21.74
C ARG A 235 -8.66 -6.89 21.04
N HIS A 236 -8.69 -7.40 19.81
CA HIS A 236 -7.48 -7.62 19.02
C HIS A 236 -6.82 -6.30 18.62
N ILE A 237 -7.62 -5.31 18.21
CA ILE A 237 -7.12 -3.94 17.95
C ILE A 237 -6.39 -3.39 19.18
N GLU A 238 -7.01 -3.45 20.36
CA GLU A 238 -6.39 -2.99 21.61
C GLU A 238 -5.07 -3.70 21.89
N LYS A 239 -5.05 -5.02 21.71
CA LYS A 239 -3.86 -5.85 21.94
C LYS A 239 -2.73 -5.49 20.98
N SER A 240 -3.04 -5.30 19.71
CA SER A 240 -2.08 -5.01 18.63
C SER A 240 -1.53 -3.59 18.71
N ALA A 241 -2.28 -2.67 19.32
CA ALA A 241 -1.85 -1.28 19.53
C ALA A 241 -0.84 -1.08 20.69
N ASN A 242 -0.52 -2.13 21.46
CA ASN A 242 0.35 -2.01 22.64
C ASN A 242 1.79 -1.59 22.32
N GLU A 243 2.29 -1.88 21.11
CA GLU A 243 3.66 -1.56 20.71
C GLU A 243 3.76 -0.19 20.06
N SER A 244 3.05 0.02 18.96
CA SER A 244 3.04 1.29 18.22
C SER A 244 1.85 1.35 17.26
N LEU A 245 1.55 2.56 16.76
CA LEU A 245 0.54 2.75 15.72
C LEU A 245 0.90 2.02 14.42
N TYR A 246 2.19 1.97 14.07
CA TYR A 246 2.65 1.21 12.91
C TYR A 246 2.43 -0.30 13.07
N LYS A 247 2.70 -0.87 14.25
CA LYS A 247 2.42 -2.29 14.50
C LYS A 247 0.93 -2.61 14.44
N LEU A 248 0.10 -1.68 14.88
CA LEU A 248 -1.34 -1.79 14.69
C LEU A 248 -1.74 -1.74 13.21
N ASP A 249 -1.22 -0.79 12.43
CA ASP A 249 -1.48 -0.69 10.99
C ASP A 249 -1.08 -1.97 10.26
N PHE A 250 0.13 -2.44 10.52
CA PHE A 250 0.69 -3.68 9.98
C PHE A 250 -0.25 -4.88 10.23
N GLU A 251 -0.74 -5.03 11.46
CA GLU A 251 -1.64 -6.12 11.82
C GLU A 251 -3.04 -5.91 11.22
N THR A 252 -3.58 -4.69 11.27
CA THR A 252 -4.92 -4.38 10.77
C THR A 252 -5.03 -4.58 9.27
N ARG A 253 -4.04 -4.11 8.50
CA ARG A 253 -3.95 -4.40 7.06
C ARG A 253 -3.74 -5.89 6.83
N GLY A 254 -2.84 -6.54 7.56
CA GLY A 254 -2.59 -7.97 7.39
C GLY A 254 -3.85 -8.81 7.58
N VAL A 255 -4.61 -8.56 8.64
CA VAL A 255 -5.91 -9.20 8.89
C VAL A 255 -6.89 -8.87 7.77
N LEU A 256 -7.03 -7.61 7.39
CA LEU A 256 -7.95 -7.21 6.32
C LEU A 256 -7.63 -7.90 4.98
N TYR A 257 -6.35 -7.99 4.60
CA TYR A 257 -5.93 -8.69 3.38
C TYR A 257 -6.30 -10.16 3.43
N HIS A 258 -6.08 -10.83 4.56
CA HIS A 258 -6.46 -12.23 4.74
C HIS A 258 -7.97 -12.41 4.48
N GLU A 259 -8.82 -11.57 5.08
CA GLU A 259 -10.27 -11.68 4.92
C GLU A 259 -10.78 -11.30 3.53
N LEU A 260 -10.18 -10.27 2.92
CA LEU A 260 -10.52 -9.84 1.56
C LEU A 260 -10.12 -10.90 0.52
N VAL A 261 -9.05 -11.67 0.76
CA VAL A 261 -8.70 -12.79 -0.12
C VAL A 261 -9.83 -13.82 -0.15
N HIS A 262 -10.44 -14.16 0.99
CA HIS A 262 -11.60 -15.05 1.06
C HIS A 262 -12.84 -14.51 0.32
N ALA A 263 -12.88 -13.23 -0.03
CA ALA A 263 -13.94 -12.66 -0.86
C ALA A 263 -13.69 -12.87 -2.36
N TYR A 264 -12.44 -12.68 -2.79
CA TYR A 264 -12.09 -12.61 -4.21
C TYR A 264 -11.51 -13.92 -4.77
N GLN A 265 -10.96 -14.79 -3.92
CA GLN A 265 -10.33 -16.01 -4.38
C GLN A 265 -11.32 -17.05 -4.91
N PHE A 266 -10.86 -17.89 -5.82
CA PHE A 266 -11.57 -19.09 -6.24
C PHE A 266 -11.42 -20.23 -5.23
N GLU A 267 -12.33 -21.20 -5.32
CA GLU A 267 -12.33 -22.40 -4.49
C GLU A 267 -11.93 -23.65 -5.29
N PRO A 268 -11.14 -24.59 -4.70
CA PRO A 268 -10.73 -25.81 -5.38
C PRO A 268 -11.91 -26.68 -5.86
N LYS A 269 -11.90 -27.05 -7.15
CA LYS A 269 -12.92 -27.94 -7.73
C LYS A 269 -12.58 -29.42 -7.54
N GLY A 270 -13.62 -30.24 -7.38
CA GLY A 270 -13.52 -31.70 -7.50
C GLY A 270 -12.89 -32.44 -6.31
N ILE A 271 -12.60 -31.77 -5.19
CA ILE A 271 -11.96 -32.39 -4.01
C ILE A 271 -12.76 -32.32 -2.70
N GLY A 272 -13.99 -31.81 -2.74
CA GLY A 272 -14.84 -31.64 -1.55
C GLY A 272 -14.97 -30.16 -1.17
N SER A 273 -14.92 -29.86 0.13
CA SER A 273 -15.15 -28.53 0.68
C SER A 273 -14.21 -28.23 1.84
N TYR A 274 -14.24 -26.98 2.31
CA TYR A 274 -13.45 -26.46 3.43
C TYR A 274 -13.50 -27.35 4.68
N SER A 275 -14.69 -27.83 5.07
CA SER A 275 -14.87 -28.63 6.28
C SER A 275 -14.61 -30.13 6.09
N THR A 276 -14.47 -30.60 4.85
CA THR A 276 -14.40 -32.03 4.54
C THR A 276 -13.06 -32.48 3.97
N ASN A 277 -12.20 -31.55 3.52
CA ASN A 277 -10.92 -31.90 2.91
C ASN A 277 -9.79 -30.95 3.36
N LYS A 278 -8.72 -31.52 3.94
CA LYS A 278 -7.54 -30.78 4.40
C LYS A 278 -6.83 -30.02 3.26
N GLU A 279 -6.76 -30.59 2.07
CA GLU A 279 -6.14 -29.96 0.90
C GLU A 279 -6.93 -28.75 0.42
N PHE A 280 -8.27 -28.83 0.44
CA PHE A 280 -9.14 -27.68 0.15
C PHE A 280 -8.88 -26.56 1.16
N TRP A 281 -8.98 -26.88 2.45
CA TRP A 281 -8.74 -25.94 3.54
C TRP A 281 -7.36 -25.27 3.45
N ALA A 282 -6.31 -26.06 3.18
CA ALA A 282 -4.95 -25.54 3.08
C ALA A 282 -4.75 -24.61 1.89
N CYS A 283 -5.41 -24.88 0.75
CA CYS A 283 -5.41 -23.98 -0.39
C CYS A 283 -6.04 -22.63 -0.03
N ILE A 284 -7.21 -22.64 0.62
CA ILE A 284 -7.97 -21.45 1.00
C ILE A 284 -7.20 -20.58 1.99
N GLU A 285 -6.76 -21.15 3.12
CA GLU A 285 -6.03 -20.40 4.16
C GLU A 285 -4.61 -20.04 3.72
N GLY A 286 -3.97 -20.94 2.96
CA GLY A 286 -2.64 -20.70 2.43
C GLY A 286 -2.60 -19.56 1.43
N MET A 287 -3.60 -19.44 0.54
CA MET A 287 -3.68 -18.34 -0.41
C MET A 287 -3.86 -16.99 0.30
N ALA A 288 -4.75 -16.93 1.29
CA ALA A 288 -4.95 -15.73 2.11
C ALA A 288 -3.64 -15.25 2.77
N ASP A 289 -2.89 -16.16 3.39
CA ASP A 289 -1.61 -15.82 4.01
C ASP A 289 -0.47 -15.63 3.01
N ALA A 290 -0.54 -16.18 1.80
CA ALA A 290 0.41 -15.91 0.72
C ALA A 290 0.28 -14.46 0.24
N VAL A 291 -0.95 -13.98 0.04
CA VAL A 291 -1.23 -12.59 -0.32
C VAL A 291 -0.84 -11.64 0.81
N ARG A 292 -1.13 -12.00 2.06
CA ARG A 292 -0.68 -11.24 3.23
C ARG A 292 0.85 -11.14 3.31
N ALA A 293 1.56 -12.24 3.08
CA ALA A 293 3.03 -12.28 3.04
C ALA A 293 3.60 -11.43 1.89
N GLU A 294 3.01 -11.57 0.70
CA GLU A 294 3.40 -10.80 -0.48
C GLU A 294 3.21 -9.30 -0.29
N SER A 295 2.19 -8.90 0.46
CA SER A 295 1.90 -7.50 0.78
C SER A 295 2.79 -6.94 1.90
N GLY A 296 3.72 -7.72 2.43
CA GLY A 296 4.64 -7.30 3.49
C GLY A 296 4.04 -7.33 4.90
N PHE A 297 2.86 -7.91 5.12
CA PHE A 297 2.19 -7.95 6.43
C PHE A 297 2.46 -9.23 7.23
N PHE A 298 3.63 -9.82 6.97
CA PHE A 298 4.27 -10.80 7.83
C PHE A 298 5.76 -10.47 7.98
N ASP A 299 6.29 -10.71 9.18
CA ASP A 299 7.74 -10.74 9.37
C ASP A 299 8.30 -11.99 8.70
N MET A 300 8.98 -11.82 7.56
CA MET A 300 9.49 -12.92 6.77
C MET A 300 10.60 -13.72 7.47
N SER A 301 11.26 -13.13 8.48
CA SER A 301 12.30 -13.82 9.28
C SER A 301 11.74 -14.93 10.18
N THR A 302 10.43 -14.96 10.37
CA THR A 302 9.74 -15.98 11.17
C THR A 302 9.48 -17.29 10.42
N ARG A 303 9.85 -17.34 9.13
CA ARG A 303 9.87 -18.59 8.37
C ARG A 303 10.80 -19.59 9.03
N LYS A 304 10.38 -20.85 9.06
CA LYS A 304 11.16 -21.91 9.70
C LYS A 304 10.94 -23.25 9.00
N PRO A 305 11.97 -24.11 8.93
CA PRO A 305 11.83 -25.45 8.37
C PRO A 305 10.85 -26.30 9.20
N GLY A 306 10.31 -27.34 8.56
CA GLY A 306 9.29 -28.23 9.08
C GLY A 306 7.90 -27.98 8.50
N GLY A 307 6.93 -28.74 9.02
CA GLY A 307 5.53 -28.70 8.59
C GLY A 307 5.29 -29.38 7.23
N ASN A 308 4.13 -29.09 6.66
CA ASN A 308 3.68 -29.60 5.38
C ASN A 308 2.95 -28.50 4.58
N TRP A 309 3.00 -28.55 3.25
CA TRP A 309 2.28 -27.60 2.38
C TRP A 309 0.76 -27.63 2.57
N MET A 310 0.21 -28.63 3.24
CA MET A 310 -1.21 -28.70 3.60
C MET A 310 -1.54 -28.20 5.02
N ASP A 311 -0.59 -27.57 5.73
CA ASP A 311 -0.85 -27.09 7.10
C ASP A 311 -1.58 -25.74 7.17
N GLY A 312 -1.99 -25.20 6.02
CA GLY A 312 -2.76 -23.96 5.89
C GLY A 312 -2.00 -22.73 6.39
N TYR A 313 -2.72 -21.61 6.47
CA TYR A 313 -2.25 -20.33 7.01
C TYR A 313 -0.80 -20.03 6.59
N ARG A 314 0.03 -19.57 7.54
CA ARG A 314 1.42 -19.15 7.31
C ARG A 314 2.31 -20.23 6.72
N THR A 315 2.12 -21.50 7.09
CA THR A 315 2.98 -22.59 6.59
C THR A 315 2.81 -22.74 5.08
N THR A 316 1.57 -22.86 4.63
CA THR A 316 1.24 -22.94 3.20
C THR A 316 1.45 -21.60 2.51
N GLY A 317 1.06 -20.49 3.14
CA GLY A 317 1.15 -19.16 2.56
C GLY A 317 2.58 -18.70 2.30
N PHE A 318 3.52 -18.97 3.21
CA PHE A 318 4.93 -18.70 2.96
C PHE A 318 5.51 -19.57 1.85
N PHE A 319 5.07 -20.81 1.70
CA PHE A 319 5.47 -21.65 0.58
C PHE A 319 4.95 -21.11 -0.74
N ILE A 320 3.65 -20.79 -0.85
CA ILE A 320 3.07 -20.20 -2.06
C ILE A 320 3.75 -18.87 -2.42
N GLN A 321 4.04 -18.02 -1.43
CA GLN A 321 4.78 -16.77 -1.67
C GLN A 321 6.21 -17.05 -2.13
N TRP A 322 6.90 -18.04 -1.54
CA TRP A 322 8.26 -18.41 -1.93
C TRP A 322 8.35 -18.90 -3.38
N LEU A 323 7.29 -19.48 -3.94
CA LEU A 323 7.24 -19.85 -5.37
C LEU A 323 7.52 -18.64 -6.29
N LYS A 324 7.32 -17.40 -5.81
CA LYS A 324 7.67 -16.19 -6.55
C LYS A 324 9.15 -16.02 -6.86
N THR A 325 10.02 -16.68 -6.10
CA THR A 325 11.46 -16.73 -6.39
C THR A 325 11.77 -17.52 -7.67
N LYS A 326 10.84 -18.37 -8.10
CA LYS A 326 10.92 -19.16 -9.34
C LYS A 326 10.15 -18.50 -10.48
N ASP A 327 9.01 -17.90 -10.19
CA ASP A 327 8.18 -17.18 -11.15
C ASP A 327 7.49 -15.99 -10.48
N PRO A 328 7.74 -14.73 -10.88
CA PRO A 328 7.16 -13.56 -10.22
C PRO A 328 5.62 -13.54 -10.20
N ASP A 329 4.95 -14.29 -11.08
CA ASP A 329 3.50 -14.43 -11.13
C ASP A 329 2.96 -15.69 -10.42
N ALA A 330 3.80 -16.41 -9.65
CA ALA A 330 3.43 -17.70 -9.07
C ALA A 330 2.13 -17.68 -8.23
N ILE A 331 1.88 -16.62 -7.44
CA ILE A 331 0.64 -16.48 -6.65
C ILE A 331 -0.57 -16.41 -7.59
N ARG A 332 -0.52 -15.55 -8.62
CA ARG A 332 -1.59 -15.42 -9.63
C ARG A 332 -1.81 -16.74 -10.36
N LYS A 333 -0.73 -17.36 -10.86
CA LYS A 333 -0.83 -18.61 -11.61
C LYS A 333 -1.37 -19.75 -10.73
N PHE A 334 -0.97 -19.83 -9.46
CA PHE A 334 -1.53 -20.76 -8.50
C PHE A 334 -3.03 -20.52 -8.32
N HIS A 335 -3.44 -19.27 -8.08
CA HIS A 335 -4.84 -18.89 -7.98
C HIS A 335 -5.65 -19.26 -9.25
N LEU A 336 -5.10 -19.05 -10.45
CA LEU A 336 -5.74 -19.46 -11.70
C LEU A 336 -5.91 -20.99 -11.81
N THR A 337 -4.96 -21.79 -11.29
CA THR A 337 -5.14 -23.25 -11.30
C THR A 337 -6.35 -23.69 -10.49
N VAL A 338 -6.69 -22.96 -9.42
CA VAL A 338 -7.88 -23.22 -8.58
C VAL A 338 -9.15 -23.05 -9.40
N ARG A 339 -9.20 -22.02 -10.26
CA ARG A 339 -10.30 -21.79 -11.20
C ARG A 339 -10.36 -22.84 -12.31
N ASP A 340 -9.22 -23.16 -12.89
CA ASP A 340 -9.15 -23.83 -14.19
C ASP A 340 -9.15 -25.36 -14.09
N LEU A 341 -8.52 -25.95 -13.07
CA LEU A 341 -8.44 -27.41 -12.94
C LEU A 341 -9.73 -28.02 -12.42
N ASP A 342 -10.34 -28.95 -13.17
CA ASP A 342 -11.62 -29.59 -12.81
C ASP A 342 -11.55 -30.46 -11.54
N VAL A 343 -10.42 -31.12 -11.33
CA VAL A 343 -10.07 -31.80 -10.07
C VAL A 343 -8.74 -31.26 -9.62
N TRP A 344 -8.80 -30.31 -8.69
CA TRP A 344 -7.63 -29.58 -8.19
C TRP A 344 -6.79 -30.45 -7.25
N SER A 345 -5.48 -30.25 -7.23
CA SER A 345 -4.59 -30.68 -6.16
C SER A 345 -3.35 -29.80 -6.18
N PHE A 346 -2.62 -29.73 -5.07
CA PHE A 346 -1.33 -29.00 -5.05
C PHE A 346 -0.38 -29.55 -6.12
N ASP A 347 -0.31 -30.87 -6.27
CA ASP A 347 0.58 -31.49 -7.28
C ASP A 347 0.24 -31.05 -8.71
N LYS A 348 -1.05 -31.08 -9.08
CA LYS A 348 -1.49 -30.62 -10.40
C LYS A 348 -1.28 -29.12 -10.57
N ALA A 349 -1.52 -28.32 -9.54
CA ALA A 349 -1.27 -26.89 -9.57
C ALA A 349 0.21 -26.58 -9.84
N ILE A 350 1.13 -27.19 -9.07
CA ILE A 350 2.58 -27.00 -9.26
C ILE A 350 3.02 -27.47 -10.66
N LYS A 351 2.55 -28.64 -11.13
CA LYS A 351 2.87 -29.14 -12.48
C LYS A 351 2.34 -28.22 -13.58
N CYS A 352 1.14 -27.67 -13.41
CA CYS A 352 0.56 -26.72 -14.36
C CYS A 352 1.38 -25.43 -14.48
N ILE A 353 1.97 -24.95 -13.37
CA ILE A 353 2.73 -23.70 -13.35
C ILE A 353 4.18 -23.91 -13.80
N PHE A 354 4.82 -24.97 -13.32
CA PHE A 354 6.27 -25.19 -13.44
C PHE A 354 6.65 -26.39 -14.32
N GLY A 355 5.68 -27.04 -14.98
CA GLY A 355 5.86 -28.18 -15.86
C GLY A 355 5.68 -29.54 -15.17
N GLU A 356 5.36 -30.57 -15.95
CA GLU A 356 4.98 -31.92 -15.46
C GLU A 356 6.02 -32.61 -14.57
N GLU A 357 7.30 -32.27 -14.71
CA GLU A 357 8.38 -32.81 -13.88
C GLU A 357 8.44 -32.17 -12.47
N SER A 358 7.72 -31.07 -12.25
CA SER A 358 7.69 -30.33 -10.99
C SER A 358 6.57 -30.84 -10.07
N GLY A 359 6.83 -31.93 -9.34
CA GLY A 359 5.88 -32.45 -8.34
C GLY A 359 5.85 -31.63 -7.03
N ILE A 360 4.71 -31.65 -6.32
CA ILE A 360 4.55 -30.90 -5.06
C ILE A 360 5.59 -31.29 -4.01
N GLU A 361 5.92 -32.58 -3.87
CA GLU A 361 6.90 -33.05 -2.89
C GLU A 361 8.30 -32.50 -3.19
N SER A 362 8.72 -32.51 -4.46
CA SER A 362 10.00 -31.94 -4.87
C SER A 362 10.04 -30.44 -4.58
N MET A 363 8.98 -29.72 -4.97
CA MET A 363 8.88 -28.27 -4.77
C MET A 363 8.90 -27.89 -3.29
N TRP A 364 8.21 -28.66 -2.44
CA TRP A 364 8.26 -28.49 -0.99
C TRP A 364 9.65 -28.76 -0.43
N ASN A 365 10.31 -29.83 -0.86
CA ASN A 365 11.67 -30.16 -0.40
C ASN A 365 12.67 -29.06 -0.77
N GLU A 366 12.53 -28.43 -1.94
CA GLU A 366 13.33 -27.27 -2.32
C GLU A 366 13.08 -26.07 -1.42
N TYR A 367 11.81 -25.78 -1.08
CA TYR A 367 11.47 -24.73 -0.13
C TYR A 367 12.07 -25.00 1.25
N GLN A 368 11.97 -26.24 1.75
CA GLN A 368 12.56 -26.65 3.02
C GLN A 368 14.08 -26.49 3.00
N ALA A 369 14.75 -26.84 1.90
CA ALA A 369 16.19 -26.63 1.75
C ALA A 369 16.57 -25.15 1.71
N PHE A 370 15.75 -24.30 1.07
CA PHE A 370 15.92 -22.85 1.08
C PHE A 370 15.91 -22.29 2.51
N LEU A 371 14.94 -22.72 3.34
CA LEU A 371 14.82 -22.29 4.75
C LEU A 371 15.97 -22.73 5.66
N THR A 372 16.78 -23.71 5.25
CA THR A 372 17.96 -24.18 6.02
C THR A 372 19.26 -23.47 5.64
N LYS A 373 19.24 -22.68 4.57
CA LYS A 373 20.42 -21.95 4.05
C LYS A 373 20.46 -20.48 4.48
N GLU A 374 19.31 -19.95 4.91
CA GLU A 374 19.17 -18.67 5.61
C GLU A 374 19.37 -18.89 7.12
#